data_AF-A0A0V8E815-F1
#
_entry.id   AF-A0A0V8E815-F1
#
_cell.length_a   1.000
_cell.length_b   1.000
_cell.length_c   1.000
_cell.angle_alpha   90.00
_cell.angle_beta   90.00
_cell.angle_gamma   90.00
#
_symmetry.space_group_name_H-M   'P 1'
#
loop_
_entity.id
_entity.type
_entity.pdbx_description
1 polymer ?
#
loop_
_entity_poly.entity_id
_entity_poly.type
_entity_poly.pdbx_seq_one_letter_code
_entity_poly.pdbx_strand_id
1 'polypeptide(L)' 'MRMNVKRLELIRSIDHQYSLEVVCQIYDEYIGLGGNSYAEEIFEKYKEQFNE' A
#
# COMPACT_ATOMS: atom_id res chain seq x y z
N MET A 1 -12.93 4.34 10.34
CA MET A 1 -13.13 5.18 9.12
C MET A 1 -11.81 5.52 8.43
N ARG A 2 -10.82 6.12 9.12
CA ARG A 2 -9.50 6.48 8.54
C ARG A 2 -8.73 5.30 7.94
N MET A 3 -8.69 4.15 8.61
CA MET A 3 -8.02 2.94 8.11
C MET A 3 -8.61 2.43 6.78
N ASN A 4 -9.94 2.43 6.64
CA ASN A 4 -10.59 2.00 5.40
C ASN A 4 -10.28 2.94 4.22
N VAL A 5 -10.15 4.25 4.50
CA VAL A 5 -9.73 5.24 3.50
C VAL A 5 -8.29 4.96 3.06
N LYS A 6 -7.36 4.79 4.01
CA LYS A 6 -5.95 4.50 3.68
C LYS A 6 -5.76 3.18 2.94
N ARG A 7 -6.55 2.15 3.28
CA ARG A 7 -6.57 0.89 2.51
C ARG A 7 -7.00 1.10 1.06
N LEU A 8 -8.04 1.90 0.82
CA LEU A 8 -8.50 2.21 -0.54
C LEU A 8 -7.48 3.05 -1.30
N GLU A 9 -6.81 3.97 -0.60
CA GLU A 9 -5.75 4.81 -1.16
C GLU A 9 -4.55 3.96 -1.61
N LEU A 10 -4.13 2.99 -0.77
CA LEU A 10 -3.07 2.03 -1.10
C LEU A 10 -3.42 1.20 -2.34
N ILE A 11 -4.62 0.62 -2.38
CA ILE A 11 -5.07 -0.20 -3.52
C ILE A 11 -5.10 0.64 -4.81
N ARG A 12 -5.61 1.88 -4.74
CA ARG A 12 -5.66 2.78 -5.90
C ARG A 12 -4.28 3.23 -6.37
N SER A 13 -3.35 3.51 -5.45
CA SER A 13 -1.98 3.89 -5.84
C SER A 13 -1.25 2.75 -6.55
N ILE A 14 -1.51 1.51 -6.12
CA ILE A 14 -0.98 0.30 -6.77
C ILE A 14 -1.61 0.10 -8.14
N ASP A 15 -2.93 0.19 -8.25
CA ASP A 15 -3.69 0.03 -9.51
C ASP A 15 -3.29 1.10 -10.55
N HIS A 16 -3.05 2.33 -10.11
CA HIS A 16 -2.57 3.41 -10.98
C HIS A 16 -1.05 3.39 -11.22
N GLN A 17 -0.33 2.37 -10.74
CA GLN A 17 1.11 2.21 -10.91
C GLN A 17 1.94 3.44 -10.48
N TYR A 18 1.56 4.05 -9.35
CA TYR A 18 2.34 5.16 -8.78
C TYR A 18 3.75 4.70 -8.38
N SER A 19 4.74 5.59 -8.35
CA SER A 19 6.10 5.20 -7.94
C SER A 19 6.13 4.48 -6.59
N LEU A 20 7.04 3.53 -6.43
CA LEU A 20 7.21 2.76 -5.19
C LEU A 20 7.30 3.66 -3.95
N GLU A 21 7.99 4.80 -4.02
CA GLU A 21 8.08 5.77 -2.92
C GLU A 21 6.71 6.22 -2.41
N VAL A 22 5.81 6.58 -3.32
CA VAL A 22 4.45 7.04 -2.98
C VAL A 22 3.63 5.91 -2.38
N VAL A 23 3.73 4.69 -2.92
CA VAL A 23 3.02 3.52 -2.41
C VAL A 23 3.52 3.15 -1.01
N CYS A 24 4.83 3.21 -0.76
CA CYS A 24 5.43 3.00 0.56
C CYS A 24 4.90 4.00 1.60
N GLN A 25 4.85 5.30 1.29
CA GLN A 25 4.33 6.32 2.21
C GLN A 25 2.88 6.02 2.63
N ILE A 26 2.04 5.65 1.66
CA ILE A 26 0.63 5.30 1.95
C ILE A 26 0.54 4.02 2.78
N TYR A 27 1.39 3.03 2.50
CA TYR A 27 1.45 1.78 3.25
C TYR A 27 1.90 1.99 4.71
N ASP A 28 2.94 2.80 4.96
CA ASP A 28 3.42 3.10 6.31
C ASP A 28 2.34 3.77 7.16
N GLU A 29 1.60 4.72 6.57
CA GLU A 29 0.45 5.35 7.22
C GLU A 29 -0.68 4.34 7.50
N TYR A 30 -0.92 3.40 6.59
CA TYR A 30 -1.93 2.37 6.77
C TYR A 30 -1.56 1.40 7.90
N ILE A 31 -0.31 0.93 7.97
CA ILE A 31 0.18 0.06 9.05
C ILE A 31 0.15 0.78 10.39
N GLY A 32 0.51 2.06 10.44
CA GLY A 32 0.41 2.90 11.63
C GLY A 32 -1.02 3.03 12.20
N LEU A 33 -2.04 2.74 11.39
CA LEU A 33 -3.46 2.72 11.81
C LEU A 33 -3.97 1.34 12.25
N GLY A 34 -3.09 0.33 12.37
CA GLY A 34 -3.44 -1.04 12.73
C GLY A 34 -3.86 -1.88 11.53
N GLY A 35 -3.10 -1.76 10.43
CA GLY A 35 -3.34 -2.46 9.16
C GLY A 35 -3.47 -3.99 9.26
N ASN A 36 -3.67 -4.65 8.12
CA ASN A 36 -3.91 -6.09 8.06
C ASN A 36 -3.02 -6.80 7.04
N SER A 37 -2.93 -8.13 7.21
CA SER A 37 -2.09 -9.01 6.39
C SER A 37 -2.45 -9.01 4.90
N TYR A 38 -3.72 -8.77 4.56
CA TYR A 38 -4.14 -8.70 3.16
C TYR A 38 -3.49 -7.52 2.40
N ALA A 39 -3.46 -6.35 3.03
CA ALA A 39 -2.84 -5.17 2.42
C ALA A 39 -1.31 -5.27 2.39
N GLU A 40 -0.70 -5.96 3.37
CA GLU A 40 0.73 -6.30 3.38
C GLU A 40 1.10 -7.22 2.23
N GLU A 41 0.34 -8.28 1.98
CA GLU A 41 0.58 -9.21 0.86
C GLU A 41 0.55 -8.49 -0.50
N ILE A 42 -0.40 -7.57 -0.70
CA ILE A 42 -0.52 -6.80 -1.94
C ILE A 42 0.65 -5.83 -2.10
N PHE A 43 1.07 -5.18 -1.01
CA PHE A 43 2.19 -4.25 -1.04
C PHE A 43 3.52 -4.97 -1.34
N GLU A 44 3.77 -6.13 -0.74
CA GLU A 44 4.99 -6.90 -1.02
C GLU A 44 5.04 -7.39 -2.48
N LYS A 45 3.93 -7.92 -3.00
CA LYS A 45 3.80 -8.26 -4.43
C LYS A 45 4.08 -7.07 -5.35
N TYR A 46 3.67 -5.87 -4.93
CA TYR A 46 3.94 -4.67 -5.69
C TYR A 46 5.43 -4.31 -5.67
N LYS A 47 6.07 -4.36 -4.49
CA LYS A 47 7.52 -4.13 -4.34
C LYS A 47 8.38 -5.07 -5.18
N GLU A 48 8.00 -6.35 -5.27
CA GLU A 48 8.73 -7.33 -6.08
C GLU A 48 8.86 -6.91 -7.55
N GLN A 49 7.86 -6.21 -8.10
CA GLN A 49 7.89 -5.68 -9.48
C GLN A 49 8.94 -4.59 -9.72
N PHE A 50 9.48 -3.97 -8.66
CA PHE A 50 10.50 -2.91 -8.75
C PHE A 50 11.90 -3.40 -8.37
N ASN A 51 12.02 -4.64 -7.89
CA ASN A 51 13.30 -5.25 -7.53
C ASN A 51 13.85 -6.18 -8.64
N GLU A 52 13.14 -6.33 -9.76
CA GLU A 52 13.63 -6.90 -11.04
C GLU A 52 14.21 -5.81 -11.95
#